data_AF-A0A6L7MMM8-F1
#
_entry.id   AF-A0A6L7MMM8-F1
#
_cell.length_a   1.000
_cell.length_b   1.000
_cell.length_c   1.000
_cell.angle_alpha   90.00
_cell.angle_beta   90.00
_cell.angle_gamma   90.00
#
_symmetry.space_group_name_H-M   'P 1'
#
loop_
_entity.id
_entity.type
_entity.pdbx_description
1 polymer ?
#
loop_
_entity_poly.entity_id
_entity_poly.type
_entity_poly.pdbx_seq_one_letter_code
_entity_poly.pdbx_strand_id
1 'polypeptide(L)'
;MAKNRRVDIKAILGDSDLRRKLMVSTIRATQAREGIETTEEQADRAYYVVTEAERTAFFALEPFRGGKRGRRDERHETFVRALRHATSDVRHDVARRDFAAIDGSPLAYLRVRIIAPVFRESPALDPAVGIAAQGLATAADGRFVRYFWEVPAHAQGHGRPWVAFAKGGPFSRFYADVFLVVNWRENGADIRALGKGRVQNDQYYFKPGMTWPLRTQRGFNLRMLPEGCIFGHKGPAILDIDPRKALYVLGIANSAPAEFILSGLMSFGSWEVGVVKRLPIPKASVEQMQRISRLTQSIYDTKRRWDTGNEVATSFVCPWVLQARNARSFSETLVSAHAAEEEGEEQIEAMYSDLNEESYRLYGIADEKRALIEAALGERAPEILWADMERRTAEQKRMEHVWRLLSYMVKRVLEADEDGIVPFQSLIGDAGLLDRIHNEVATLFPNQDANQVEVEITNELKRVVKGYKRASSIGEWLEDVFFDYHASLYKKRPIIWHIASSQGRAPQGFGVLCHYHRFDANRMAKLRAGYLREAIETFRREAALANQSGHAEARIEWQAKLEETLALDSKLQAVQEGRFEGPEGGATDYRILTPWKAPEDRPKGWAPDIDDGVKVNIEPLQKAGVLRIRRVV
;
A
#
# COMPACT_ATOMS: atom_id res chain seq x y z
N MET A 1 12.11 -64.65 -52.43
CA MET A 1 12.18 -63.37 -53.17
C MET A 1 10.83 -62.68 -53.12
N ALA A 2 10.82 -61.35 -53.26
CA ALA A 2 9.68 -60.42 -53.29
C ALA A 2 9.08 -60.09 -51.90
N LYS A 3 8.95 -58.84 -51.47
CA LYS A 3 9.09 -57.53 -52.13
C LYS A 3 9.57 -56.54 -51.06
N ASN A 4 10.56 -55.70 -51.39
CA ASN A 4 10.80 -54.46 -50.66
C ASN A 4 9.50 -53.65 -50.71
N ARG A 5 8.66 -53.76 -49.68
CA ARG A 5 7.58 -52.80 -49.47
C ARG A 5 8.28 -51.52 -49.05
N ARG A 6 8.52 -50.63 -50.02
CA ARG A 6 8.61 -49.19 -49.73
C ARG A 6 7.34 -48.88 -48.95
N VAL A 7 7.49 -48.78 -47.63
CA VAL A 7 6.42 -48.33 -46.76
C VAL A 7 6.20 -46.89 -47.16
N ASP A 8 5.07 -46.61 -47.79
CA ASP A 8 4.66 -45.25 -48.07
C ASP A 8 4.29 -44.61 -46.73
N ILE A 9 5.32 -44.12 -46.03
CA ILE A 9 5.19 -43.44 -44.76
C ILE A 9 4.22 -42.27 -44.92
N LYS A 10 4.12 -41.64 -46.10
CA LYS A 10 3.18 -40.56 -46.40
C LYS A 10 1.73 -41.06 -46.46
N ALA A 11 1.47 -42.23 -47.02
CA ALA A 11 0.14 -42.86 -47.02
C ALA A 11 -0.25 -43.42 -45.64
N ILE A 12 0.69 -44.02 -44.90
CA ILE A 12 0.45 -44.48 -43.52
C ILE A 12 0.22 -43.29 -42.57
N LEU A 13 0.95 -42.18 -42.76
CA LEU A 13 0.70 -40.94 -42.05
C LEU A 13 -0.52 -40.16 -42.59
N GLY A 14 -1.08 -40.56 -43.73
CA GLY A 14 -2.32 -40.00 -44.31
C GLY A 14 -3.58 -40.73 -43.82
N ASP A 15 -3.48 -42.03 -43.54
CA ASP A 15 -4.57 -42.87 -43.02
C ASP A 15 -4.63 -42.81 -41.48
N SER A 16 -5.72 -42.28 -40.93
CA SER A 16 -5.90 -42.11 -39.49
C SER A 16 -6.16 -43.42 -38.73
N ASP A 17 -6.73 -44.44 -39.38
CA ASP A 17 -7.09 -45.71 -38.71
C ASP A 17 -5.91 -46.67 -38.63
N LEU A 18 -4.99 -46.63 -39.61
CA LEU A 18 -3.76 -47.44 -39.55
C LEU A 18 -2.79 -46.95 -38.47
N ARG A 19 -2.68 -45.62 -38.27
CA ARG A 19 -1.90 -45.00 -37.20
C ARG A 19 -2.42 -45.36 -35.82
N ARG A 20 -3.75 -45.34 -35.65
CA ARG A 20 -4.43 -45.71 -34.42
C ARG A 20 -4.11 -47.15 -34.00
N LYS A 21 -4.20 -48.11 -34.92
CA LYS A 21 -3.97 -49.54 -34.63
C LYS A 21 -2.52 -49.89 -34.23
N LEU A 22 -1.51 -49.22 -34.80
CA LEU A 22 -0.08 -49.46 -34.50
C LEU A 22 0.36 -48.93 -33.12
N MET A 23 -0.31 -47.90 -32.60
CA MET A 23 0.05 -47.23 -31.36
C MET A 23 -0.56 -47.89 -30.12
N VAL A 24 -1.76 -48.48 -30.25
CA VAL A 24 -2.47 -49.18 -29.17
C VAL A 24 -1.67 -50.34 -28.59
N SER A 25 -1.02 -51.14 -29.44
CA SER A 25 -0.18 -52.26 -28.99
C SER A 25 1.08 -51.81 -28.24
N THR A 26 1.69 -50.69 -28.67
CA THR A 26 2.91 -50.13 -28.07
C THR A 26 2.65 -49.49 -26.70
N ILE A 27 1.52 -48.79 -26.55
CA ILE A 27 1.11 -48.15 -25.28
C ILE A 27 0.88 -49.20 -24.19
N ARG A 28 0.21 -50.30 -24.52
CA ARG A 28 -0.02 -51.42 -23.57
C ARG A 28 1.28 -52.06 -23.11
N ALA A 29 2.21 -52.30 -24.04
CA ALA A 29 3.52 -52.90 -23.73
C ALA A 29 4.39 -52.00 -22.84
N THR A 30 4.23 -50.67 -22.95
CA THR A 30 4.99 -49.68 -22.16
C THR A 30 4.46 -49.54 -20.75
N GLN A 31 3.13 -49.42 -20.58
CA GLN A 31 2.48 -49.30 -19.26
C GLN A 31 2.66 -50.57 -18.41
N ALA A 32 2.68 -51.75 -19.05
CA ALA A 32 2.94 -53.02 -18.38
C ALA A 32 4.37 -53.13 -17.80
N ARG A 33 5.38 -52.47 -18.38
CA ARG A 33 6.75 -52.43 -17.82
C ARG A 33 6.85 -51.58 -16.55
N GLU A 34 5.92 -50.65 -16.37
CA GLU A 34 5.80 -49.77 -15.20
C GLU A 34 4.81 -50.33 -14.15
N GLY A 35 4.32 -51.57 -14.34
CA GLY A 35 3.39 -52.22 -13.42
C GLY A 35 1.94 -51.72 -13.47
N ILE A 36 1.58 -50.95 -14.51
CA ILE A 36 0.25 -50.37 -14.69
C ILE A 36 -0.54 -51.21 -15.68
N GLU A 37 -1.56 -51.94 -15.21
CA GLU A 37 -2.47 -52.66 -16.10
C GLU A 37 -3.37 -51.69 -16.87
N THR A 38 -3.18 -51.64 -18.19
CA THR A 38 -3.94 -50.79 -19.12
C THR A 38 -4.64 -51.66 -20.15
N THR A 39 -5.97 -51.55 -20.23
CA THR A 39 -6.78 -52.31 -21.19
C THR A 39 -6.61 -51.78 -22.62
N GLU A 40 -7.00 -52.58 -23.62
CA GLU A 40 -6.90 -52.18 -25.03
C GLU A 40 -7.72 -50.94 -25.36
N GLU A 41 -8.92 -50.85 -24.79
CA GLU A 41 -9.80 -49.68 -24.92
C GLU A 41 -9.24 -48.44 -24.20
N GLN A 42 -8.49 -48.61 -23.11
CA GLN A 42 -7.79 -47.50 -22.44
C GLN A 42 -6.59 -47.02 -23.26
N ALA A 43 -5.82 -47.93 -23.86
CA ALA A 43 -4.72 -47.60 -24.75
C ALA A 43 -5.18 -46.95 -26.07
N ASP A 44 -6.35 -47.35 -26.59
CA ASP A 44 -7.01 -46.73 -27.74
C ASP A 44 -7.55 -45.32 -27.44
N ARG A 45 -8.00 -45.07 -26.20
CA ARG A 45 -8.41 -43.73 -25.74
C ARG A 45 -7.24 -42.79 -25.43
N ALA A 46 -6.06 -43.33 -25.12
CA ALA A 46 -4.85 -42.54 -24.85
C ALA A 46 -4.30 -41.82 -26.10
N TYR A 47 -4.70 -42.23 -27.32
CA TYR A 47 -4.21 -41.66 -28.58
C TYR A 47 -5.02 -40.47 -29.14
N TYR A 48 -6.05 -39.98 -28.45
CA TYR A 48 -6.77 -38.76 -28.86
C TYR A 48 -6.11 -37.47 -28.35
N VAL A 49 -4.85 -37.24 -28.75
CA VAL A 49 -4.40 -35.88 -29.06
C VAL A 49 -4.14 -35.89 -30.56
N VAL A 50 -5.19 -35.65 -31.34
CA VAL A 50 -5.11 -35.53 -32.79
C VAL A 50 -4.25 -34.30 -33.10
N THR A 51 -2.94 -34.51 -33.26
CA THR A 51 -2.05 -33.55 -33.89
C THR A 51 -2.22 -33.68 -35.39
N GLU A 52 -3.17 -32.92 -35.95
CA GLU A 52 -2.99 -32.50 -37.35
C GLU A 52 -1.71 -31.66 -37.39
N ALA A 53 -0.80 -32.03 -38.29
CA ALA A 53 0.55 -31.50 -38.34
C ALA A 53 0.56 -29.97 -38.14
N GLU A 54 1.39 -29.51 -37.20
CA GLU A 54 1.56 -28.11 -36.77
C GLU A 54 0.54 -27.53 -35.77
N ARG A 55 -0.63 -28.13 -35.53
CA ARG A 55 -1.64 -27.57 -34.61
C ARG A 55 -2.09 -28.56 -33.53
N THR A 56 -2.42 -28.02 -32.37
CA THR A 56 -3.02 -28.74 -31.25
C THR A 56 -4.44 -28.20 -31.04
N ALA A 57 -5.43 -29.09 -31.01
CA ALA A 57 -6.83 -28.74 -30.76
C ALA A 57 -7.13 -28.78 -29.25
N PHE A 58 -7.73 -27.72 -28.73
CA PHE A 58 -8.20 -27.61 -27.35
C PHE A 58 -9.70 -27.39 -27.32
N PHE A 59 -10.38 -27.94 -26.31
CA PHE A 59 -11.84 -27.90 -26.21
C PHE A 59 -12.30 -27.24 -24.91
N ALA A 60 -12.96 -26.07 -25.02
CA ALA A 60 -13.48 -25.31 -23.89
C ALA A 60 -14.81 -25.91 -23.38
N LEU A 61 -14.72 -27.05 -22.69
CA LEU A 61 -15.90 -27.83 -22.28
C LEU A 61 -16.42 -27.50 -20.87
N GLU A 62 -15.70 -26.72 -20.06
CA GLU A 62 -16.10 -26.41 -18.67
C GLU A 62 -17.53 -25.83 -18.54
N PRO A 63 -18.01 -24.93 -19.43
CA PRO A 63 -19.39 -24.42 -19.36
C PRO A 63 -20.48 -25.49 -19.50
N PHE A 64 -20.13 -26.66 -20.06
CA PHE A 64 -21.06 -27.76 -20.34
C PHE A 64 -21.01 -28.87 -19.27
N ARG A 65 -20.22 -28.67 -18.21
CA ARG A 65 -20.10 -29.61 -17.10
C ARG A 65 -21.42 -29.67 -16.31
N GLY A 66 -21.93 -30.89 -16.10
CA GLY A 66 -23.09 -31.11 -15.25
C GLY A 66 -22.71 -30.94 -13.77
N GLY A 67 -23.56 -30.26 -12.97
CA GLY A 67 -23.32 -30.17 -11.52
C GLY A 67 -23.74 -28.89 -10.78
N LYS A 68 -24.34 -27.89 -11.44
CA LYS A 68 -25.04 -26.80 -10.74
C LYS A 68 -26.45 -26.65 -11.31
N ARG A 69 -27.48 -26.86 -10.47
CA ARG A 69 -28.93 -26.76 -10.77
C ARG A 69 -29.53 -27.83 -11.72
N GLY A 70 -29.22 -29.12 -11.52
CA GLY A 70 -29.92 -30.20 -12.23
C GLY A 70 -29.68 -30.28 -13.76
N ARG A 71 -28.70 -29.53 -14.27
CA ARG A 71 -28.32 -29.54 -15.69
C ARG A 71 -27.53 -30.82 -16.01
N ARG A 72 -27.92 -31.52 -17.08
CA ARG A 72 -27.23 -32.71 -17.61
C ARG A 72 -25.81 -32.32 -18.05
N ASP A 73 -24.85 -33.22 -17.87
CA ASP A 73 -23.48 -33.01 -18.37
C ASP A 73 -23.48 -33.17 -19.89
N GLU A 74 -23.20 -32.07 -20.59
CA GLU A 74 -23.25 -31.97 -22.05
C GLU A 74 -21.84 -31.94 -22.66
N ARG A 75 -20.77 -32.14 -21.87
CA ARG A 75 -19.38 -32.04 -22.36
C ARG A 75 -19.09 -33.02 -23.48
N HIS A 76 -19.56 -34.25 -23.36
CA HIS A 76 -19.33 -35.29 -24.37
C HIS A 76 -20.07 -34.97 -25.68
N GLU A 77 -21.36 -34.62 -25.61
CA GLU A 77 -22.18 -34.26 -26.78
C GLU A 77 -21.59 -33.02 -27.48
N THR A 78 -21.16 -32.03 -26.70
CA THR A 78 -20.52 -30.81 -27.19
C THR A 78 -19.16 -31.09 -27.85
N PHE A 79 -18.35 -31.97 -27.27
CA PHE A 79 -17.06 -32.39 -27.84
C PHE A 79 -17.24 -33.11 -29.19
N VAL A 80 -18.15 -34.09 -29.26
CA VAL A 80 -18.43 -34.82 -30.50
C VAL A 80 -18.97 -33.88 -31.58
N ARG A 81 -19.85 -32.93 -31.21
CA ARG A 81 -20.34 -31.89 -32.12
C ARG A 81 -19.17 -31.04 -32.65
N ALA A 82 -18.28 -30.60 -31.76
CA ALA A 82 -17.12 -29.78 -32.12
C ALA A 82 -16.10 -30.50 -33.01
N LEU A 83 -16.01 -31.83 -32.95
CA LEU A 83 -15.17 -32.63 -33.87
C LEU A 83 -15.75 -32.69 -35.29
N ARG A 84 -17.08 -32.65 -35.43
CA ARG A 84 -17.77 -32.78 -36.73
C ARG A 84 -17.86 -31.48 -37.51
N HIS A 85 -17.76 -30.33 -36.84
CA HIS A 85 -17.82 -29.02 -37.47
C HIS A 85 -16.42 -28.41 -37.57
N ALA A 86 -16.04 -27.97 -38.78
CA ALA A 86 -14.76 -27.30 -39.03
C ALA A 86 -14.62 -25.97 -38.26
N THR A 87 -15.75 -25.34 -37.91
CA THR A 87 -15.84 -24.15 -37.07
C THR A 87 -16.76 -24.42 -35.88
N SER A 88 -16.21 -24.37 -34.68
CA SER A 88 -16.96 -24.55 -33.42
C SER A 88 -16.43 -23.60 -32.37
N ASP A 89 -17.32 -22.90 -31.65
CA ASP A 89 -16.96 -21.92 -30.61
C ASP A 89 -16.22 -22.53 -29.42
N VAL A 90 -16.29 -23.87 -29.26
CA VAL A 90 -15.62 -24.60 -28.18
C VAL A 90 -14.30 -25.22 -28.62
N ARG A 91 -14.01 -25.33 -29.93
CA ARG A 91 -12.77 -25.91 -30.46
C ARG A 91 -11.78 -24.81 -30.80
N HIS A 92 -10.57 -24.94 -30.28
CA HIS A 92 -9.51 -23.96 -30.46
C HIS A 92 -8.24 -24.65 -30.95
N ASP A 93 -7.94 -24.50 -32.24
CA ASP A 93 -6.71 -25.00 -32.83
C ASP A 93 -5.58 -23.97 -32.69
N VAL A 94 -4.53 -24.31 -31.94
CA VAL A 94 -3.36 -23.46 -31.67
C VAL A 94 -2.11 -24.08 -32.28
N ALA A 95 -1.26 -23.27 -32.93
CA ALA A 95 -0.05 -23.82 -33.54
C ALA A 95 0.92 -24.31 -32.46
N ARG A 96 1.51 -25.49 -32.64
CA ARG A 96 2.47 -26.08 -31.67
C ARG A 96 3.67 -25.16 -31.45
N ARG A 97 4.13 -24.47 -32.50
CA ARG A 97 5.21 -23.47 -32.43
C ARG A 97 4.89 -22.30 -31.48
N ASP A 98 3.63 -21.98 -31.27
CA ASP A 98 3.23 -20.87 -30.40
C ASP A 98 3.47 -21.19 -28.92
N PHE A 99 3.41 -22.47 -28.54
CA PHE A 99 3.80 -22.91 -27.18
C PHE A 99 5.32 -22.85 -26.98
N ALA A 100 6.10 -23.13 -28.02
CA ALA A 100 7.56 -23.06 -27.97
C ALA A 100 8.08 -21.62 -27.95
N ALA A 101 7.28 -20.65 -28.40
CA ALA A 101 7.62 -19.23 -28.34
C ALA A 101 7.67 -18.67 -26.90
N ILE A 102 7.05 -19.37 -25.94
CA ILE A 102 6.97 -18.94 -24.55
C ILE A 102 7.75 -19.92 -23.69
N ASP A 103 8.75 -19.41 -22.98
CA ASP A 103 9.56 -20.22 -22.08
C ASP A 103 8.70 -20.90 -21.01
N GLY A 104 8.93 -22.22 -20.82
CA GLY A 104 8.11 -23.12 -20.01
C GLY A 104 6.85 -23.69 -20.69
N SER A 105 6.56 -23.31 -21.95
CA SER A 105 5.47 -23.85 -22.77
C SER A 105 4.11 -23.98 -22.05
N PRO A 106 3.53 -22.86 -21.55
CA PRO A 106 2.32 -22.89 -20.74
C PRO A 106 1.12 -23.46 -21.52
N LEU A 107 0.33 -24.31 -20.86
CA LEU A 107 -0.87 -24.93 -21.46
C LEU A 107 -2.10 -23.99 -21.51
N ALA A 108 -1.90 -22.67 -21.34
CA ALA A 108 -2.94 -21.65 -21.39
C ALA A 108 -3.36 -21.29 -22.84
N TYR A 109 -3.82 -22.30 -23.58
CA TYR A 109 -3.97 -22.28 -25.03
C TYR A 109 -4.73 -21.07 -25.61
N LEU A 110 -5.81 -20.60 -24.96
CA LEU A 110 -6.57 -19.42 -25.40
C LEU A 110 -5.71 -18.16 -25.41
N ARG A 111 -4.83 -18.01 -24.41
CA ARG A 111 -3.93 -16.87 -24.26
C ARG A 111 -2.71 -17.03 -25.16
N VAL A 112 -2.15 -18.23 -25.24
CA VAL A 112 -0.97 -18.53 -26.09
C VAL A 112 -1.21 -18.11 -27.54
N ARG A 113 -2.38 -18.42 -28.12
CA ARG A 113 -2.72 -18.01 -29.49
C ARG A 113 -2.68 -16.50 -29.72
N ILE A 114 -2.95 -15.71 -28.67
CA ILE A 114 -2.98 -14.25 -28.74
C ILE A 114 -1.57 -13.69 -28.54
N ILE A 115 -0.84 -14.19 -27.54
CA ILE A 115 0.43 -13.58 -27.08
C ILE A 115 1.68 -14.16 -27.74
N ALA A 116 1.63 -15.37 -28.30
CA ALA A 116 2.83 -16.01 -28.86
C ALA A 116 3.57 -15.20 -29.95
N PRO A 117 2.89 -14.46 -30.86
CA PRO A 117 3.58 -13.55 -31.78
C PRO A 117 4.40 -12.48 -31.04
N VAL A 118 3.85 -11.92 -29.97
CA VAL A 118 4.51 -10.90 -29.14
C VAL A 118 5.83 -11.41 -28.57
N PHE A 119 5.87 -12.64 -28.04
CA PHE A 119 7.11 -13.25 -27.53
C PHE A 119 8.16 -13.52 -28.60
N ARG A 120 7.76 -13.72 -29.87
CA ARG A 120 8.70 -13.92 -30.98
C ARG A 120 9.32 -12.60 -31.47
N GLU A 121 8.55 -11.52 -31.40
CA GLU A 121 8.91 -10.23 -32.01
C GLU A 121 9.54 -9.25 -31.01
N SER A 122 9.24 -9.42 -29.72
CA SER A 122 9.69 -8.52 -28.65
C SER A 122 10.69 -9.22 -27.72
N PRO A 123 11.83 -8.58 -27.38
CA PRO A 123 12.74 -9.11 -26.37
C PRO A 123 12.08 -9.18 -24.99
N ALA A 124 12.47 -10.17 -24.19
CA ALA A 124 12.09 -10.23 -22.78
C ALA A 124 12.71 -9.08 -21.99
N LEU A 125 12.02 -8.64 -20.93
CA LEU A 125 12.49 -7.60 -20.01
C LEU A 125 13.88 -7.93 -19.46
N ASP A 126 14.07 -9.15 -18.95
CA ASP A 126 15.34 -9.62 -18.39
C ASP A 126 15.93 -10.75 -19.26
N PRO A 127 17.19 -10.66 -19.71
CA PRO A 127 18.18 -9.62 -19.38
C PRO A 127 18.23 -8.45 -20.38
N ALA A 128 17.36 -8.41 -21.39
CA ALA A 128 17.59 -7.55 -22.56
C ALA A 128 17.34 -6.05 -22.30
N VAL A 129 16.49 -5.70 -21.33
CA VAL A 129 16.07 -4.32 -21.03
C VAL A 129 16.45 -3.90 -19.61
N GLY A 130 16.39 -4.82 -18.65
CA GLY A 130 16.81 -4.60 -17.27
C GLY A 130 16.87 -5.91 -16.49
N ILE A 131 17.28 -5.84 -15.23
CA ILE A 131 17.45 -7.00 -14.35
C ILE A 131 16.34 -7.00 -13.32
N ALA A 132 15.48 -8.01 -13.32
CA ALA A 132 14.49 -8.18 -12.26
C ALA A 132 15.08 -9.00 -11.11
N ALA A 133 15.02 -8.47 -9.89
CA ALA A 133 15.64 -9.06 -8.71
C ALA A 133 14.74 -9.01 -7.47
N GLN A 134 14.87 -10.03 -6.63
CA GLN A 134 14.29 -10.03 -5.28
C GLN A 134 15.26 -9.39 -4.30
N GLY A 135 14.76 -8.59 -3.35
CA GLY A 135 15.60 -7.90 -2.38
C GLY A 135 15.49 -8.46 -0.95
N LEU A 136 15.68 -7.57 0.02
CA LEU A 136 15.80 -7.85 1.44
C LEU A 136 14.59 -8.59 2.04
N ALA A 137 14.86 -9.64 2.80
CA ALA A 137 13.93 -10.18 3.79
C ALA A 137 14.48 -9.93 5.20
N THR A 138 13.87 -9.01 5.94
CA THR A 138 14.30 -8.63 7.30
C THR A 138 14.08 -9.75 8.32
N ALA A 139 13.08 -10.62 8.10
CA ALA A 139 12.59 -11.65 9.03
C ALA A 139 12.13 -11.17 10.41
N ALA A 140 12.25 -9.86 10.71
CA ALA A 140 11.83 -9.23 11.96
C ALA A 140 11.42 -7.76 11.70
N ASP A 141 10.36 -7.56 10.91
CA ASP A 141 9.88 -6.21 10.55
C ASP A 141 9.61 -5.31 11.77
N GLY A 142 9.12 -5.88 12.88
CA GLY A 142 8.89 -5.15 14.12
C GLY A 142 10.15 -4.50 14.69
N ARG A 143 11.33 -5.10 14.48
CA ARG A 143 12.63 -4.55 14.89
C ARG A 143 13.21 -3.59 13.84
N PHE A 144 13.13 -3.96 12.56
CA PHE A 144 13.94 -3.33 11.53
C PHE A 144 13.20 -2.37 10.61
N VAL A 145 11.86 -2.32 10.63
CA VAL A 145 11.08 -1.50 9.68
C VAL A 145 10.21 -0.49 10.43
N ARG A 146 10.23 0.75 9.98
CA ARG A 146 9.41 1.86 10.50
C ARG A 146 8.70 2.56 9.35
N TYR A 147 7.64 3.29 9.66
CA TYR A 147 7.26 4.38 8.77
C TYR A 147 8.24 5.54 8.91
N PHE A 148 8.45 6.29 7.84
CA PHE A 148 9.43 7.39 7.82
C PHE A 148 9.19 8.43 8.93
N TRP A 149 7.92 8.69 9.29
CA TRP A 149 7.56 9.63 10.35
C TRP A 149 7.91 9.14 11.75
N GLU A 150 8.09 7.84 11.97
CA GLU A 150 8.51 7.34 13.29
C GLU A 150 9.97 7.70 13.59
N VAL A 151 10.77 8.02 12.58
CA VAL A 151 12.20 8.29 12.70
C VAL A 151 12.47 9.78 12.47
N PRO A 152 13.40 10.43 13.20
CA PRO A 152 13.75 11.82 12.95
C PRO A 152 14.43 12.00 11.58
N ALA A 153 14.20 13.12 10.90
CA ALA A 153 14.73 13.35 9.55
C ALA A 153 16.26 13.24 9.43
N HIS A 154 17.01 13.65 10.47
CA HIS A 154 18.47 13.61 10.48
C HIS A 154 19.06 12.18 10.52
N ALA A 155 18.26 11.18 10.92
CA ALA A 155 18.66 9.78 10.97
C ALA A 155 18.28 8.99 9.71
N GLN A 156 17.67 9.66 8.72
CA GLN A 156 17.15 9.06 7.50
C GLN A 156 17.99 9.40 6.26
N GLY A 157 18.04 8.48 5.31
CA GLY A 157 18.67 8.67 3.99
C GLY A 157 19.86 7.74 3.74
N HIS A 158 20.40 7.80 2.53
CA HIS A 158 21.58 7.02 2.16
C HIS A 158 22.80 7.41 3.02
N GLY A 159 23.49 6.43 3.59
CA GLY A 159 24.59 6.64 4.54
C GLY A 159 24.14 6.94 5.98
N ARG A 160 22.83 6.96 6.25
CA ARG A 160 22.26 7.09 7.59
C ARG A 160 21.73 5.75 8.12
N PRO A 161 21.46 5.63 9.43
CA PRO A 161 20.91 4.41 10.01
C PRO A 161 19.62 3.92 9.37
N TRP A 162 18.71 4.82 9.00
CA TRP A 162 17.41 4.47 8.45
C TRP A 162 17.35 4.83 6.97
N VAL A 163 17.12 3.85 6.11
CA VAL A 163 17.11 4.01 4.65
C VAL A 163 15.72 3.74 4.11
N ALA A 164 15.27 4.49 3.10
CA ALA A 164 14.01 4.23 2.40
C ALA A 164 13.91 2.75 1.97
N PHE A 165 12.75 2.14 2.19
CA PHE A 165 12.54 0.71 2.03
C PHE A 165 11.29 0.38 1.22
N ALA A 166 11.47 0.04 -0.05
CA ALA A 166 10.40 -0.43 -0.92
C ALA A 166 10.01 -1.87 -0.55
N LYS A 167 8.93 -2.00 0.20
CA LYS A 167 8.45 -3.29 0.73
C LYS A 167 7.02 -3.60 0.29
N GLY A 168 6.81 -3.60 -1.02
CA GLY A 168 5.46 -3.63 -1.58
C GLY A 168 4.68 -2.38 -1.16
N GLY A 169 3.36 -2.46 -1.05
CA GLY A 169 2.51 -1.33 -0.68
C GLY A 169 1.10 -1.47 -1.27
N PRO A 170 0.24 -0.45 -1.10
CA PRO A 170 -1.06 -0.44 -1.76
C PRO A 170 -0.90 -0.47 -3.28
N PHE A 171 -1.96 -0.87 -3.98
CA PHE A 171 -2.01 -0.85 -5.44
C PHE A 171 -1.94 0.59 -5.93
N SER A 172 -0.97 0.87 -6.80
CA SER A 172 -0.89 2.13 -7.55
C SER A 172 0.10 1.96 -8.69
N ARG A 173 -0.36 2.07 -9.94
CA ARG A 173 0.52 2.03 -11.11
C ARG A 173 1.30 3.34 -11.22
N PHE A 174 2.43 3.28 -11.92
CA PHE A 174 3.32 4.40 -12.24
C PHE A 174 4.08 5.00 -11.04
N TYR A 175 3.37 5.41 -10.01
CA TYR A 175 3.89 6.10 -8.84
C TYR A 175 3.29 5.53 -7.56
N ALA A 176 4.12 5.32 -6.54
CA ALA A 176 3.68 5.26 -5.15
C ALA A 176 4.81 5.73 -4.25
N ASP A 177 4.45 6.43 -3.18
CA ASP A 177 5.40 6.88 -2.18
C ASP A 177 6.10 5.70 -1.47
N VAL A 178 7.38 5.89 -1.14
CA VAL A 178 8.17 4.94 -0.33
C VAL A 178 8.14 5.39 1.13
N PHE A 179 7.01 5.15 1.79
CA PHE A 179 6.73 5.62 3.15
C PHE A 179 7.38 4.77 4.28
N LEU A 180 8.13 3.72 3.94
CA LEU A 180 8.81 2.86 4.90
C LEU A 180 10.31 3.13 4.90
N VAL A 181 10.94 2.95 6.05
CA VAL A 181 12.38 2.93 6.21
C VAL A 181 12.82 1.64 6.92
N VAL A 182 14.03 1.17 6.59
CA VAL A 182 14.67 0.00 7.20
C VAL A 182 15.96 0.43 7.92
N ASN A 183 16.19 -0.12 9.10
CA ASN A 183 17.45 0.07 9.81
C ASN A 183 18.55 -0.70 9.07
N TRP A 184 19.47 0.05 8.46
CA TRP A 184 20.57 -0.44 7.65
C TRP A 184 21.93 -0.04 8.22
N ARG A 185 22.04 0.12 9.55
CA ARG A 185 23.31 0.35 10.23
C ARG A 185 24.34 -0.72 9.84
N GLU A 186 25.58 -0.29 9.65
CA GLU A 186 26.71 -1.17 9.38
C GLU A 186 26.45 -2.18 8.25
N ASN A 187 25.81 -1.73 7.16
CA ASN A 187 25.45 -2.58 6.01
C ASN A 187 24.53 -3.76 6.37
N GLY A 188 23.61 -3.53 7.31
CA GLY A 188 22.62 -4.49 7.77
C GLY A 188 23.21 -5.58 8.68
N ALA A 189 24.28 -5.28 9.42
CA ALA A 189 24.95 -6.23 10.32
C ALA A 189 23.96 -6.93 11.26
N ASP A 190 23.05 -6.19 11.90
CA ASP A 190 22.02 -6.73 12.79
C ASP A 190 21.06 -7.71 12.08
N ILE A 191 20.68 -7.40 10.84
CA ILE A 191 19.77 -8.25 10.04
C ILE A 191 20.47 -9.55 9.67
N ARG A 192 21.76 -9.48 9.33
CA ARG A 192 22.59 -10.65 9.02
C ARG A 192 22.81 -11.50 10.28
N ALA A 193 23.10 -10.86 11.42
CA ALA A 193 23.31 -11.51 12.71
C ALA A 193 22.07 -12.28 13.21
N LEU A 194 20.86 -11.89 12.80
CA LEU A 194 19.64 -12.64 13.11
C LEU A 194 19.65 -14.09 12.54
N GLY A 195 20.44 -14.36 11.50
CA GLY A 195 20.54 -15.66 10.84
C GLY A 195 19.29 -16.11 10.04
N LYS A 196 18.15 -15.45 10.27
CA LYS A 196 16.87 -15.66 9.55
C LYS A 196 16.64 -14.63 8.45
N GLY A 197 17.26 -13.46 8.56
CA GLY A 197 17.22 -12.42 7.55
C GLY A 197 17.93 -12.89 6.28
N ARG A 198 17.40 -12.51 5.11
CA ARG A 198 18.06 -12.77 3.81
C ARG A 198 18.36 -11.44 3.15
N VAL A 199 19.62 -11.05 3.23
CA VAL A 199 20.15 -9.96 2.41
C VAL A 199 20.54 -10.54 1.07
N GLN A 200 19.79 -10.18 0.03
CA GLN A 200 20.00 -10.66 -1.34
C GLN A 200 20.11 -9.48 -2.26
N ASN A 201 20.93 -9.62 -3.30
CA ASN A 201 21.06 -8.65 -4.38
C ASN A 201 21.44 -7.24 -3.86
N ASP A 202 22.25 -7.19 -2.81
CA ASP A 202 22.66 -5.95 -2.14
C ASP A 202 23.58 -5.07 -2.98
N GLN A 203 24.22 -5.62 -4.02
CA GLN A 203 24.92 -4.85 -5.06
C GLN A 203 24.01 -3.90 -5.85
N TYR A 204 22.68 -4.08 -5.77
CA TYR A 204 21.70 -3.20 -6.40
C TYR A 204 21.01 -2.25 -5.42
N TYR A 205 21.31 -2.33 -4.13
CA TYR A 205 20.72 -1.39 -3.18
C TYR A 205 21.14 0.03 -3.53
N PHE A 206 20.25 0.99 -3.24
CA PHE A 206 20.41 2.41 -3.53
C PHE A 206 20.37 2.79 -5.01
N LYS A 207 20.36 1.86 -5.95
CA LYS A 207 20.17 2.17 -7.37
C LYS A 207 18.69 2.53 -7.67
N PRO A 208 18.43 3.50 -8.56
CA PRO A 208 17.08 3.75 -9.06
C PRO A 208 16.61 2.57 -9.92
N GLY A 209 15.29 2.44 -10.05
CA GLY A 209 14.70 1.40 -10.88
C GLY A 209 13.18 1.45 -10.86
N MET A 210 12.55 0.28 -10.86
CA MET A 210 11.11 0.12 -10.70
C MET A 210 10.82 -0.98 -9.69
N THR A 211 9.72 -0.91 -8.96
CA THR A 211 9.29 -1.93 -8.01
C THR A 211 7.80 -2.22 -8.16
N TRP A 212 7.35 -3.38 -7.68
CA TRP A 212 5.94 -3.74 -7.66
C TRP A 212 5.60 -4.54 -6.40
N PRO A 213 4.37 -4.46 -5.88
CA PRO A 213 3.90 -5.38 -4.85
C PRO A 213 3.87 -6.81 -5.39
N LEU A 214 4.54 -7.74 -4.71
CA LEU A 214 4.58 -9.14 -5.11
C LEU A 214 3.17 -9.76 -5.20
N ARG A 215 2.25 -9.34 -4.32
CA ARG A 215 0.88 -9.85 -4.25
C ARG A 215 -0.13 -8.72 -4.25
N THR A 216 -1.10 -8.80 -5.14
CA THR A 216 -2.21 -7.85 -5.27
C THR A 216 -3.34 -8.53 -6.03
N GLN A 217 -4.58 -8.21 -5.65
CA GLN A 217 -5.79 -8.71 -6.32
C GLN A 217 -6.36 -7.69 -7.33
N ARG A 218 -5.76 -6.49 -7.43
CA ARG A 218 -6.21 -5.39 -8.30
C ARG A 218 -5.49 -5.31 -9.65
N GLY A 219 -4.65 -6.30 -9.96
CA GLY A 219 -3.84 -6.33 -11.18
C GLY A 219 -2.38 -5.97 -10.95
N PHE A 220 -1.55 -6.14 -11.99
CA PHE A 220 -0.14 -5.78 -11.94
C PHE A 220 0.03 -4.26 -11.83
N ASN A 221 0.93 -3.82 -10.95
CA ASN A 221 1.21 -2.39 -10.79
C ASN A 221 2.70 -2.15 -10.56
N LEU A 222 3.37 -1.75 -11.63
CA LEU A 222 4.76 -1.34 -11.62
C LEU A 222 4.83 0.16 -11.31
N ARG A 223 5.78 0.53 -10.46
CA ARG A 223 6.00 1.91 -10.03
C ARG A 223 7.48 2.22 -9.94
N MET A 224 7.84 3.49 -10.02
CA MET A 224 9.24 3.90 -9.88
C MET A 224 9.81 3.51 -8.51
N LEU A 225 11.04 3.03 -8.50
CA LEU A 225 11.88 2.87 -7.31
C LEU A 225 12.88 4.04 -7.29
N PRO A 226 12.78 4.96 -6.31
CA PRO A 226 13.72 6.07 -6.17
C PRO A 226 15.15 5.61 -5.91
N GLU A 227 16.12 6.43 -6.31
CA GLU A 227 17.52 6.29 -5.88
C GLU A 227 17.65 6.41 -4.36
N GLY A 228 18.65 5.76 -3.77
CA GLY A 228 18.87 5.77 -2.32
C GLY A 228 17.96 4.82 -1.54
N CYS A 229 17.18 3.98 -2.22
CA CYS A 229 16.22 3.04 -1.63
C CYS A 229 16.76 1.60 -1.60
N ILE A 230 16.39 0.85 -0.55
CA ILE A 230 16.51 -0.62 -0.49
C ILE A 230 15.17 -1.22 -0.88
N PHE A 231 15.18 -2.31 -1.66
CA PHE A 231 13.96 -3.03 -2.04
C PHE A 231 13.88 -4.38 -1.32
N GLY A 232 12.66 -4.83 -1.01
CA GLY A 232 12.40 -6.03 -0.22
C GLY A 232 11.90 -7.21 -1.06
N HIS A 233 11.86 -8.40 -0.48
CA HIS A 233 11.30 -9.57 -1.17
C HIS A 233 9.80 -9.47 -1.51
N LYS A 234 9.02 -8.67 -0.76
CA LYS A 234 7.61 -8.36 -1.07
C LYS A 234 7.42 -7.15 -1.98
N GLY A 235 8.53 -6.48 -2.31
CA GLY A 235 8.63 -5.38 -3.25
C GLY A 235 9.87 -5.57 -4.12
N PRO A 236 9.96 -6.63 -4.94
CA PRO A 236 11.07 -6.84 -5.85
C PRO A 236 11.25 -5.66 -6.81
N ALA A 237 12.40 -5.60 -7.49
CA ALA A 237 12.77 -4.48 -8.33
C ALA A 237 13.21 -4.91 -9.74
N ILE A 238 13.03 -4.01 -10.71
CA ILE A 238 13.65 -4.03 -12.04
C ILE A 238 14.72 -2.93 -12.04
N LEU A 239 15.95 -3.30 -12.36
CA LEU A 239 17.16 -2.49 -12.17
C LEU A 239 17.98 -2.47 -13.46
N ASP A 240 19.01 -1.61 -13.49
CA ASP A 240 19.93 -1.46 -14.63
C ASP A 240 19.21 -1.22 -15.98
N ILE A 241 18.09 -0.48 -15.94
CA ILE A 241 17.36 -0.02 -17.13
C ILE A 241 18.07 1.23 -17.68
N ASP A 242 18.26 1.31 -19.00
CA ASP A 242 18.70 2.56 -19.65
C ASP A 242 17.77 3.72 -19.23
N PRO A 243 18.27 4.79 -18.59
CA PRO A 243 17.44 5.89 -18.13
C PRO A 243 16.54 6.49 -19.22
N ARG A 244 16.99 6.47 -20.49
CA ARG A 244 16.20 6.96 -21.64
C ARG A 244 14.99 6.10 -21.96
N LYS A 245 14.97 4.85 -21.48
CA LYS A 245 13.89 3.87 -21.68
C LYS A 245 13.05 3.65 -20.42
N ALA A 246 13.43 4.19 -19.27
CA ALA A 246 12.75 3.92 -18.00
C ALA A 246 11.24 4.23 -18.07
N LEU A 247 10.86 5.44 -18.49
CA LEU A 247 9.45 5.81 -18.62
C LEU A 247 8.71 4.99 -19.67
N TYR A 248 9.37 4.63 -20.77
CA TYR A 248 8.81 3.74 -21.77
C TYR A 248 8.48 2.36 -21.19
N VAL A 249 9.42 1.74 -20.48
CA VAL A 249 9.24 0.43 -19.84
C VAL A 249 8.16 0.48 -18.77
N LEU A 250 8.15 1.53 -17.95
CA LEU A 250 7.12 1.75 -16.93
C LEU A 250 5.72 1.85 -17.56
N GLY A 251 5.60 2.57 -18.67
CA GLY A 251 4.37 2.70 -19.44
C GLY A 251 3.89 1.36 -19.98
N ILE A 252 4.73 0.70 -20.77
CA ILE A 252 4.43 -0.60 -21.37
C ILE A 252 4.02 -1.62 -20.31
N ALA A 253 4.79 -1.74 -19.23
CA ALA A 253 4.55 -2.77 -18.23
C ALA A 253 3.22 -2.59 -17.46
N ASN A 254 2.69 -1.37 -17.39
CA ASN A 254 1.40 -1.09 -16.76
C ASN A 254 0.21 -1.19 -17.73
N SER A 255 0.45 -1.34 -19.03
CA SER A 255 -0.59 -1.41 -20.05
C SER A 255 -1.46 -2.67 -19.93
N ALA A 256 -2.70 -2.60 -20.44
CA ALA A 256 -3.63 -3.72 -20.54
C ALA A 256 -3.03 -4.95 -21.25
N PRO A 257 -2.41 -4.82 -22.45
CA PRO A 257 -1.80 -5.97 -23.10
C PRO A 257 -0.67 -6.59 -22.26
N ALA A 258 0.17 -5.79 -21.58
CA ALA A 258 1.23 -6.32 -20.72
C ALA A 258 0.67 -7.11 -19.52
N GLU A 259 -0.38 -6.59 -18.86
CA GLU A 259 -1.04 -7.30 -17.76
C GLU A 259 -1.67 -8.62 -18.23
N PHE A 260 -2.29 -8.65 -19.40
CA PHE A 260 -2.83 -9.87 -19.99
C PHE A 260 -1.75 -10.91 -20.27
N ILE A 261 -0.61 -10.48 -20.81
CA ILE A 261 0.56 -11.34 -21.06
C ILE A 261 1.07 -11.93 -19.75
N LEU A 262 1.35 -11.09 -18.75
CA LEU A 262 1.84 -11.53 -17.43
C LEU A 262 0.85 -12.50 -16.76
N SER A 263 -0.44 -12.20 -16.86
CA SER A 263 -1.50 -13.05 -16.30
C SER A 263 -1.55 -14.43 -16.99
N GLY A 264 -1.10 -14.54 -18.24
CA GLY A 264 -0.97 -15.82 -18.94
C GLY A 264 0.25 -16.66 -18.53
N LEU A 265 1.22 -16.05 -17.86
CA LEU A 265 2.47 -16.70 -17.41
C LEU A 265 2.44 -17.17 -15.95
N MET A 266 1.44 -16.73 -15.18
CA MET A 266 1.33 -17.00 -13.75
C MET A 266 0.33 -18.12 -13.44
N SER A 267 0.59 -18.89 -12.38
CA SER A 267 -0.31 -19.97 -11.95
C SER A 267 -1.41 -19.50 -10.99
N PHE A 268 -1.18 -18.49 -10.14
CA PHE A 268 -2.20 -17.83 -9.31
C PHE A 268 -1.68 -16.62 -8.51
N GLY A 269 -2.34 -15.45 -8.58
CA GLY A 269 -2.28 -14.31 -7.62
C GLY A 269 -0.94 -13.67 -7.17
N SER A 270 0.21 -14.10 -7.68
CA SER A 270 1.55 -13.61 -7.29
C SER A 270 2.38 -13.20 -8.52
N TRP A 271 2.83 -11.95 -8.55
CA TRP A 271 3.69 -11.39 -9.59
C TRP A 271 5.16 -11.71 -9.31
N GLU A 272 5.49 -13.00 -9.31
CA GLU A 272 6.84 -13.48 -9.01
C GLU A 272 7.88 -12.90 -9.97
N VAL A 273 9.10 -12.73 -9.50
CA VAL A 273 10.22 -12.21 -10.32
C VAL A 273 10.38 -13.02 -11.61
N GLY A 274 10.27 -14.36 -11.55
CA GLY A 274 10.36 -15.23 -12.73
C GLY A 274 9.22 -15.03 -13.75
N VAL A 275 8.08 -14.47 -13.36
CA VAL A 275 7.01 -14.08 -14.27
C VAL A 275 7.35 -12.74 -14.93
N VAL A 276 7.73 -11.74 -14.13
CA VAL A 276 8.01 -10.38 -14.62
C VAL A 276 9.22 -10.31 -15.54
N LYS A 277 10.28 -11.10 -15.28
CA LYS A 277 11.45 -11.23 -16.18
C LYS A 277 11.09 -11.54 -17.63
N ARG A 278 10.01 -12.31 -17.83
CA ARG A 278 9.55 -12.80 -19.13
C ARG A 278 8.62 -11.82 -19.86
N LEU A 279 8.30 -10.67 -19.27
CA LEU A 279 7.48 -9.66 -19.94
C LEU A 279 8.15 -9.22 -21.26
N PRO A 280 7.50 -9.39 -22.42
CA PRO A 280 8.04 -8.89 -23.68
C PRO A 280 7.92 -7.37 -23.74
N ILE A 281 9.02 -6.68 -24.03
CA ILE A 281 9.08 -5.23 -24.21
C ILE A 281 9.20 -4.93 -25.71
N PRO A 282 8.18 -4.33 -26.35
CA PRO A 282 8.18 -4.13 -27.79
C PRO A 282 9.29 -3.17 -28.21
N LYS A 283 9.77 -3.35 -29.44
CA LYS A 283 10.67 -2.39 -30.08
C LYS A 283 9.83 -1.22 -30.58
N ALA A 284 10.25 0.00 -30.27
CA ALA A 284 9.56 1.22 -30.67
C ALA A 284 10.49 2.14 -31.46
N SER A 285 9.93 2.92 -32.38
CA SER A 285 10.62 4.08 -32.94
C SER A 285 10.89 5.13 -31.84
N VAL A 286 11.77 6.08 -32.13
CA VAL A 286 12.06 7.19 -31.19
C VAL A 286 10.77 7.97 -30.86
N GLU A 287 9.93 8.24 -31.85
CA GLU A 287 8.68 8.98 -31.68
C GLU A 287 7.66 8.22 -30.81
N GLN A 288 7.49 6.92 -31.07
CA GLN A 288 6.60 6.06 -30.28
C GLN A 288 7.08 5.94 -28.83
N MET A 289 8.39 5.75 -28.64
CA MET A 289 9.00 5.71 -27.31
C MET A 289 8.78 7.01 -26.55
N GLN A 290 8.97 8.16 -27.21
CA GLN A 290 8.72 9.48 -26.63
C GLN A 290 7.24 9.73 -26.32
N ARG A 291 6.32 9.20 -27.14
CA ARG A 291 4.87 9.31 -26.89
C ARG A 291 4.46 8.59 -25.61
N ILE A 292 4.78 7.30 -25.49
CA ILE A 292 4.50 6.51 -24.28
C ILE A 292 5.20 7.12 -23.06
N SER A 293 6.46 7.54 -23.21
CA SER A 293 7.22 8.13 -22.09
C SER A 293 6.59 9.42 -21.59
N ARG A 294 6.08 10.29 -22.48
CA ARG A 294 5.37 11.52 -22.11
C ARG A 294 4.07 11.23 -21.37
N LEU A 295 3.24 10.31 -21.87
CA LEU A 295 2.01 9.90 -21.18
C LEU A 295 2.31 9.34 -19.79
N THR A 296 3.32 8.47 -19.69
CA THR A 296 3.74 7.85 -18.43
C THR A 296 4.27 8.89 -17.45
N GLN A 297 5.10 9.83 -17.91
CA GLN A 297 5.64 10.91 -17.09
C GLN A 297 4.53 11.80 -16.54
N SER A 298 3.58 12.21 -17.39
CA SER A 298 2.44 13.03 -16.96
C SER A 298 1.60 12.31 -15.91
N ILE A 299 1.27 11.02 -16.11
CA ILE A 299 0.54 10.23 -15.10
C ILE A 299 1.34 10.17 -13.79
N TYR A 300 2.64 9.88 -13.87
CA TYR A 300 3.53 9.83 -12.71
C TYR A 300 3.55 11.17 -11.96
N ASP A 301 3.74 12.29 -12.66
CA ASP A 301 3.87 13.62 -12.06
C ASP A 301 2.57 14.12 -11.47
N THR A 302 1.42 13.86 -12.10
CA THR A 302 0.11 14.24 -11.55
C THR A 302 -0.12 13.51 -10.23
N LYS A 303 0.15 12.20 -10.16
CA LYS A 303 0.02 11.42 -8.92
C LYS A 303 1.01 11.87 -7.84
N ARG A 304 2.27 12.09 -8.20
CA ARG A 304 3.30 12.57 -7.26
C ARG A 304 3.00 13.98 -6.74
N ARG A 305 2.50 14.88 -7.59
CA ARG A 305 2.10 16.23 -7.19
C ARG A 305 0.92 16.18 -6.22
N TRP A 306 -0.06 15.30 -6.45
CA TRP A 306 -1.17 15.14 -5.53
C TRP A 306 -0.72 14.76 -4.11
N ASP A 307 0.27 13.86 -3.99
CA ASP A 307 0.84 13.45 -2.69
C ASP A 307 1.49 14.58 -1.89
N THR A 308 1.78 15.74 -2.50
CA THR A 308 2.26 16.92 -1.74
C THR A 308 1.21 17.44 -0.75
N GLY A 309 -0.07 17.10 -0.94
CA GLY A 309 -1.16 17.41 -0.02
C GLY A 309 -1.40 16.36 1.07
N ASN A 310 -0.73 15.22 1.00
CA ASN A 310 -0.93 14.09 1.90
C ASN A 310 0.08 14.09 3.05
N GLU A 311 -0.35 14.42 4.27
CA GLU A 311 0.52 14.55 5.47
C GLU A 311 1.43 13.34 5.74
N VAL A 312 1.01 12.13 5.32
CA VAL A 312 1.75 10.88 5.54
C VAL A 312 2.52 10.40 4.30
N ALA A 313 2.73 11.27 3.31
CA ALA A 313 3.61 11.03 2.17
C ALA A 313 4.96 11.72 2.38
N THR A 314 6.05 11.12 1.89
CA THR A 314 7.40 11.71 2.03
C THR A 314 7.58 13.04 1.30
N SER A 315 6.74 13.31 0.29
CA SER A 315 6.73 14.55 -0.49
C SER A 315 5.77 15.63 0.04
N PHE A 316 5.20 15.44 1.23
CA PHE A 316 4.25 16.38 1.81
C PHE A 316 4.83 17.80 1.92
N VAL A 317 4.02 18.79 1.56
CA VAL A 317 4.34 20.22 1.67
C VAL A 317 3.33 20.90 2.59
N CYS A 318 2.05 20.86 2.22
CA CYS A 318 0.93 21.38 2.99
C CYS A 318 -0.39 20.78 2.47
N PRO A 319 -1.48 20.74 3.26
CA PRO A 319 -2.76 20.18 2.84
C PRO A 319 -3.31 20.81 1.55
N TRP A 320 -4.04 20.02 0.74
CA TRP A 320 -4.56 20.45 -0.57
C TRP A 320 -5.31 21.80 -0.55
N VAL A 321 -6.08 22.07 0.50
CA VAL A 321 -6.83 23.32 0.66
C VAL A 321 -5.95 24.57 0.76
N LEU A 322 -4.68 24.42 1.15
CA LEU A 322 -3.70 25.51 1.17
C LEU A 322 -2.92 25.64 -0.14
N GLN A 323 -3.06 24.70 -1.06
CA GLN A 323 -2.41 24.73 -2.36
C GLN A 323 -3.25 25.48 -3.41
N ALA A 324 -4.55 25.64 -3.17
CA ALA A 324 -5.45 26.42 -4.00
C ALA A 324 -5.04 27.90 -4.01
N ARG A 325 -4.68 28.42 -5.18
CA ARG A 325 -4.31 29.84 -5.34
C ARG A 325 -5.57 30.69 -5.52
N ASN A 326 -5.55 31.90 -4.95
CA ASN A 326 -6.53 32.97 -5.20
C ASN A 326 -7.98 32.72 -4.72
N ALA A 327 -8.23 31.73 -3.87
CA ALA A 327 -9.55 31.54 -3.25
C ALA A 327 -9.87 32.66 -2.26
N ARG A 328 -11.11 33.16 -2.29
CA ARG A 328 -11.58 34.30 -1.47
C ARG A 328 -12.17 33.89 -0.13
N SER A 329 -12.52 32.61 0.02
CA SER A 329 -13.07 32.02 1.25
C SER A 329 -12.50 30.61 1.45
N PHE A 330 -12.65 30.05 2.65
CA PHE A 330 -12.26 28.68 2.93
C PHE A 330 -13.15 27.68 2.17
N SER A 331 -14.44 27.97 2.04
CA SER A 331 -15.36 27.16 1.23
C SER A 331 -14.92 27.07 -0.23
N GLU A 332 -14.44 28.16 -0.83
CA GLU A 332 -13.87 28.15 -2.19
C GLU A 332 -12.60 27.28 -2.28
N THR A 333 -11.76 27.25 -1.22
CA THR A 333 -10.59 26.35 -1.21
C THR A 333 -11.00 24.88 -1.22
N LEU A 334 -12.06 24.51 -0.50
CA LEU A 334 -12.59 23.15 -0.47
C LEU A 334 -13.16 22.73 -1.83
N VAL A 335 -13.90 23.63 -2.49
CA VAL A 335 -14.41 23.39 -3.86
C VAL A 335 -13.24 23.24 -4.83
N SER A 336 -12.23 24.10 -4.74
CA SER A 336 -11.05 24.07 -5.62
C SER A 336 -10.22 22.80 -5.43
N ALA A 337 -10.03 22.34 -4.20
CA ALA A 337 -9.32 21.09 -3.92
C ALA A 337 -10.05 19.87 -4.50
N HIS A 338 -11.39 19.84 -4.38
CA HIS A 338 -12.19 18.78 -4.97
C HIS A 338 -12.17 18.81 -6.50
N ALA A 339 -12.32 19.99 -7.12
CA ALA A 339 -12.24 20.14 -8.57
C ALA A 339 -10.86 19.73 -9.13
N ALA A 340 -9.78 20.07 -8.42
CA ALA A 340 -8.42 19.67 -8.81
C ALA A 340 -8.20 18.15 -8.73
N GLU A 341 -8.86 17.47 -7.78
CA GLU A 341 -8.87 16.00 -7.72
C GLU A 341 -9.58 15.41 -8.94
N GLU A 342 -10.81 15.86 -9.22
CA GLU A 342 -11.63 15.36 -10.33
C GLU A 342 -10.95 15.59 -11.68
N GLU A 343 -10.47 16.82 -11.94
CA GLU A 343 -9.73 17.15 -13.16
C GLU A 343 -8.47 16.28 -13.31
N GLY A 344 -7.74 16.06 -12.22
CA GLY A 344 -6.54 15.23 -12.24
C GLY A 344 -6.82 13.75 -12.48
N GLU A 345 -7.92 13.21 -11.94
CA GLU A 345 -8.37 11.83 -12.20
C GLU A 345 -8.84 11.65 -13.65
N GLU A 346 -9.65 12.57 -14.17
CA GLU A 346 -10.08 12.58 -15.58
C GLU A 346 -8.88 12.64 -16.53
N GLN A 347 -7.90 13.51 -16.23
CA GLN A 347 -6.69 13.66 -17.03
C GLN A 347 -5.89 12.35 -17.04
N ILE A 348 -5.68 11.72 -15.88
CA ILE A 348 -4.95 10.46 -15.79
C ILE A 348 -5.68 9.35 -16.52
N GLU A 349 -7.00 9.25 -16.39
CA GLU A 349 -7.79 8.24 -17.08
C GLU A 349 -7.68 8.38 -18.60
N ALA A 350 -7.80 9.60 -19.13
CA ALA A 350 -7.61 9.88 -20.56
C ALA A 350 -6.19 9.50 -21.03
N MET A 351 -5.15 9.95 -20.32
CA MET A 351 -3.75 9.64 -20.65
C MET A 351 -3.47 8.13 -20.58
N TYR A 352 -4.11 7.44 -19.64
CA TYR A 352 -3.96 5.99 -19.50
C TYR A 352 -4.67 5.22 -20.62
N SER A 353 -5.84 5.70 -21.06
CA SER A 353 -6.52 5.17 -22.23
C SER A 353 -5.64 5.29 -23.49
N ASP A 354 -5.08 6.48 -23.73
CA ASP A 354 -4.15 6.74 -24.85
C ASP A 354 -2.90 5.85 -24.79
N LEU A 355 -2.35 5.66 -23.58
CA LEU A 355 -1.20 4.78 -23.35
C LEU A 355 -1.54 3.34 -23.70
N ASN A 356 -2.73 2.85 -23.32
CA ASN A 356 -3.18 1.50 -23.65
C ASN A 356 -3.38 1.34 -25.16
N GLU A 357 -3.99 2.33 -25.82
CA GLU A 357 -4.18 2.31 -27.27
C GLU A 357 -2.84 2.21 -28.01
N GLU A 358 -1.87 3.05 -27.65
CA GLU A 358 -0.54 3.02 -28.25
C GLU A 358 0.22 1.72 -27.91
N SER A 359 0.02 1.16 -26.71
CA SER A 359 0.61 -0.11 -26.32
C SER A 359 0.07 -1.28 -27.16
N TYR A 360 -1.24 -1.32 -27.46
CA TYR A 360 -1.81 -2.34 -28.35
C TYR A 360 -1.22 -2.27 -29.76
N ARG A 361 -1.03 -1.06 -30.30
CA ARG A 361 -0.37 -0.84 -31.59
C ARG A 361 1.07 -1.35 -31.58
N LEU A 362 1.84 -1.01 -30.53
CA LEU A 362 3.24 -1.44 -30.37
C LEU A 362 3.39 -2.95 -30.25
N TYR A 363 2.44 -3.63 -29.62
CA TYR A 363 2.42 -5.09 -29.54
C TYR A 363 1.90 -5.77 -30.83
N GLY A 364 1.46 -5.02 -31.84
CA GLY A 364 0.91 -5.58 -33.08
C GLY A 364 -0.39 -6.38 -32.86
N ILE A 365 -1.16 -6.02 -31.82
CA ILE A 365 -2.40 -6.71 -31.47
C ILE A 365 -3.55 -6.08 -32.25
N ALA A 366 -4.16 -6.85 -33.15
CA ALA A 366 -5.33 -6.44 -33.92
C ALA A 366 -6.57 -6.24 -33.03
N ASP A 367 -7.49 -5.38 -33.47
CA ASP A 367 -8.67 -4.96 -32.70
C ASP A 367 -9.58 -6.13 -32.30
N GLU A 368 -9.69 -7.18 -33.13
CA GLU A 368 -10.49 -8.36 -32.78
C GLU A 368 -9.91 -9.12 -31.59
N LYS A 369 -8.57 -9.14 -31.46
CA LYS A 369 -7.88 -9.74 -30.32
C LYS A 369 -7.90 -8.83 -29.10
N ARG A 370 -7.90 -7.50 -29.30
CA ARG A 370 -8.03 -6.52 -28.22
C ARG A 370 -9.33 -6.75 -27.43
N ALA A 371 -10.46 -6.90 -28.12
CA ALA A 371 -11.74 -7.19 -27.44
C ALA A 371 -11.69 -8.46 -26.59
N LEU A 372 -11.02 -9.52 -27.05
CA LEU A 372 -10.82 -10.76 -26.28
C LEU A 372 -9.93 -10.55 -25.04
N ILE A 373 -8.90 -9.72 -25.16
CA ILE A 373 -8.01 -9.37 -24.05
C ILE A 373 -8.78 -8.60 -22.99
N GLU A 374 -9.52 -7.56 -23.39
CA GLU A 374 -10.30 -6.72 -22.48
C GLU A 374 -11.39 -7.54 -21.78
N ALA A 375 -12.09 -8.41 -22.51
CA ALA A 375 -13.06 -9.33 -21.92
C ALA A 375 -12.42 -10.30 -20.91
N ALA A 376 -11.19 -10.76 -21.16
CA ALA A 376 -10.48 -11.68 -20.27
C ALA A 376 -9.89 -11.01 -19.02
N LEU A 377 -9.52 -9.73 -19.12
CA LEU A 377 -9.07 -8.92 -17.97
C LEU A 377 -10.26 -8.43 -17.13
N GLY A 378 -11.42 -8.22 -17.76
CA GLY A 378 -12.57 -7.60 -17.12
C GLY A 378 -12.31 -6.13 -16.78
N GLU A 379 -13.08 -5.61 -15.82
CA GLU A 379 -12.90 -4.26 -15.31
C GLU A 379 -11.58 -4.16 -14.53
N ARG A 380 -10.61 -3.45 -15.10
CA ARG A 380 -9.35 -3.16 -14.44
C ARG A 380 -9.57 -2.08 -13.40
N ALA A 381 -8.84 -2.14 -12.29
CA ALA A 381 -8.83 -1.06 -11.31
C ALA A 381 -8.51 0.27 -12.01
N PRO A 382 -9.27 1.36 -11.74
CA PRO A 382 -8.96 2.67 -12.30
C PRO A 382 -7.67 3.23 -11.70
N GLU A 383 -7.06 4.20 -12.39
CA GLU A 383 -6.05 5.05 -11.79
C GLU A 383 -6.72 6.18 -11.02
N ILE A 384 -6.39 6.30 -9.75
CA ILE A 384 -6.99 7.28 -8.83
C ILE A 384 -5.88 8.11 -8.18
N LEU A 385 -6.18 9.37 -7.89
CA LEU A 385 -5.24 10.27 -7.23
C LEU A 385 -5.23 10.04 -5.73
N TRP A 386 -6.41 9.92 -5.13
CA TRP A 386 -6.56 9.82 -3.69
C TRP A 386 -7.06 8.44 -3.26
N ALA A 387 -6.17 7.46 -3.26
CA ALA A 387 -6.53 6.06 -3.00
C ALA A 387 -7.21 5.83 -1.64
N ASP A 388 -6.85 6.58 -0.60
CA ASP A 388 -7.48 6.49 0.72
C ASP A 388 -8.96 6.95 0.70
N MET A 389 -9.33 7.75 -0.31
CA MET A 389 -10.66 8.31 -0.51
C MET A 389 -11.43 7.65 -1.68
N GLU A 390 -10.94 6.51 -2.18
CA GLU A 390 -11.64 5.71 -3.17
C GLU A 390 -13.06 5.36 -2.67
N ARG A 391 -14.09 5.60 -3.49
CA ARG A 391 -15.53 5.38 -3.18
C ARG A 391 -16.08 6.24 -2.03
N ARG A 392 -15.41 7.32 -1.65
CA ARG A 392 -15.95 8.32 -0.72
C ARG A 392 -16.79 9.35 -1.47
N THR A 393 -17.85 9.82 -0.84
CA THR A 393 -18.69 10.89 -1.40
C THR A 393 -17.96 12.23 -1.38
N ALA A 394 -18.41 13.19 -2.19
CA ALA A 394 -17.89 14.57 -2.17
C ALA A 394 -17.94 15.19 -0.76
N GLU A 395 -19.00 14.92 0.01
CA GLU A 395 -19.10 15.39 1.41
C GLU A 395 -18.06 14.75 2.33
N GLN A 396 -17.74 13.46 2.15
CA GLN A 396 -16.69 12.78 2.91
C GLN A 396 -15.31 13.32 2.55
N LYS A 397 -15.02 13.52 1.25
CA LYS A 397 -13.77 14.14 0.78
C LYS A 397 -13.60 15.55 1.32
N ARG A 398 -14.67 16.34 1.28
CA ARG A 398 -14.70 17.70 1.82
C ARG A 398 -14.44 17.74 3.33
N MET A 399 -15.06 16.84 4.10
CA MET A 399 -14.77 16.71 5.54
C MET A 399 -13.32 16.26 5.82
N GLU A 400 -12.79 15.32 5.03
CA GLU A 400 -11.40 14.88 5.17
C GLU A 400 -10.41 16.03 4.97
N HIS A 401 -10.64 16.90 3.98
CA HIS A 401 -9.81 18.10 3.79
C HIS A 401 -9.80 19.02 5.02
N VAL A 402 -10.95 19.20 5.69
CA VAL A 402 -11.04 19.98 6.94
C VAL A 402 -10.23 19.31 8.05
N TRP A 403 -10.38 18.01 8.25
CA TRP A 403 -9.64 17.27 9.27
C TRP A 403 -8.13 17.25 9.02
N ARG A 404 -7.69 17.15 7.75
CA ARG A 404 -6.28 17.25 7.35
C ARG A 404 -5.71 18.64 7.62
N LEU A 405 -6.48 19.70 7.38
CA LEU A 405 -6.07 21.07 7.70
C LEU A 405 -5.85 21.25 9.21
N LEU A 406 -6.80 20.81 10.02
CA LEU A 406 -6.70 20.93 11.48
C LEU A 406 -5.56 20.07 12.04
N SER A 407 -5.37 18.84 11.53
CA SER A 407 -4.22 18.00 11.87
C SER A 407 -2.89 18.69 11.57
N TYR A 408 -2.78 19.31 10.40
CA TYR A 408 -1.60 20.05 9.99
C TYR A 408 -1.33 21.29 10.85
N MET A 409 -2.38 22.04 11.25
CA MET A 409 -2.24 23.16 12.20
C MET A 409 -1.71 22.67 13.55
N VAL A 410 -2.25 21.58 14.10
CA VAL A 410 -1.75 20.98 15.35
C VAL A 410 -0.28 20.56 15.21
N LYS A 411 0.08 19.92 14.09
CA LYS A 411 1.47 19.56 13.80
C LYS A 411 2.39 20.77 13.80
N ARG A 412 2.01 21.86 13.14
CA ARG A 412 2.79 23.11 13.09
C ARG A 412 2.98 23.73 14.47
N VAL A 413 1.91 23.79 15.28
CA VAL A 413 1.98 24.29 16.67
C VAL A 413 2.99 23.49 17.49
N LEU A 414 2.93 22.15 17.42
CA LEU A 414 3.82 21.28 18.19
C LEU A 414 5.27 21.30 17.69
N GLU A 415 5.49 21.47 16.39
CA GLU A 415 6.84 21.56 15.81
C GLU A 415 7.51 22.91 16.09
N ALA A 416 6.73 24.00 16.15
CA ALA A 416 7.20 25.35 16.47
C ALA A 416 7.45 25.58 17.96
N ASP A 417 6.76 24.83 18.83
CA ASP A 417 6.98 24.89 20.27
C ASP A 417 8.41 24.42 20.65
N GLU A 418 9.00 24.95 21.72
CA GLU A 418 10.41 24.65 22.07
C GLU A 418 10.59 23.22 22.59
N ASP A 419 9.70 22.75 23.45
CA ASP A 419 9.81 21.43 24.07
C ASP A 419 8.84 20.40 23.48
N GLY A 420 7.87 20.86 22.68
CA GLY A 420 6.87 20.01 22.05
C GLY A 420 5.81 19.51 23.05
N ILE A 421 5.55 20.26 24.13
CA ILE A 421 4.52 20.01 25.14
C ILE A 421 3.54 21.18 25.11
N VAL A 422 2.35 20.96 24.54
CA VAL A 422 1.34 22.01 24.39
C VAL A 422 0.07 21.62 25.16
N PRO A 423 -0.24 22.30 26.28
CA PRO A 423 -1.46 22.05 27.04
C PRO A 423 -2.71 22.54 26.31
N PHE A 424 -3.85 21.90 26.55
CA PHE A 424 -5.13 22.34 25.99
C PHE A 424 -5.60 23.63 26.66
N GLN A 425 -5.50 23.69 27.98
CA GLN A 425 -5.76 24.87 28.78
C GLN A 425 -4.56 25.85 28.77
N SER A 426 -4.84 27.14 28.86
CA SER A 426 -3.82 28.17 29.02
C SER A 426 -3.22 28.11 30.43
N LEU A 427 -1.90 28.21 30.50
CA LEU A 427 -1.12 28.25 31.73
C LEU A 427 -0.47 29.63 31.87
N ILE A 428 0.08 29.94 33.05
CA ILE A 428 0.70 31.24 33.33
C ILE A 428 1.87 31.47 32.39
N GLY A 429 1.70 32.41 31.46
CA GLY A 429 2.72 32.77 30.48
C GLY A 429 2.67 31.98 29.17
N ASP A 430 1.83 30.95 29.07
CA ASP A 430 1.71 30.10 27.89
C ASP A 430 0.26 29.98 27.40
N ALA A 431 0.02 30.42 26.16
CA ALA A 431 -1.26 30.25 25.49
C ALA A 431 -1.57 28.76 25.27
N GLY A 432 -2.82 28.36 25.51
CA GLY A 432 -3.30 27.00 25.28
C GLY A 432 -3.39 26.63 23.80
N LEU A 433 -3.62 25.35 23.51
CA LEU A 433 -3.68 24.83 22.15
C LEU A 433 -4.68 25.58 21.26
N LEU A 434 -5.88 25.86 21.76
CA LEU A 434 -6.93 26.51 20.95
C LEU A 434 -6.52 27.91 20.50
N ASP A 435 -5.96 28.72 21.40
CA ASP A 435 -5.47 30.07 21.09
C ASP A 435 -4.35 30.03 20.04
N ARG A 436 -3.44 29.05 20.14
CA ARG A 436 -2.38 28.83 19.15
C ARG A 436 -2.94 28.41 17.80
N ILE A 437 -4.01 27.61 17.77
CA ILE A 437 -4.69 27.22 16.53
C ILE A 437 -5.39 28.41 15.86
N HIS A 438 -6.04 29.29 16.61
CA HIS A 438 -6.61 30.52 16.05
C HIS A 438 -5.52 31.39 15.37
N ASN A 439 -4.35 31.50 15.99
CA ASN A 439 -3.19 32.19 15.39
C ASN A 439 -2.69 31.50 14.11
N GLU A 440 -2.72 30.16 14.05
CA GLU A 440 -2.39 29.41 12.83
C GLU A 440 -3.41 29.64 11.71
N VAL A 441 -4.71 29.82 12.02
CA VAL A 441 -5.70 30.18 10.99
C VAL A 441 -5.33 31.51 10.32
N ALA A 442 -5.03 32.54 11.11
CA ALA A 442 -4.59 33.83 10.57
C ALA A 442 -3.29 33.73 9.76
N THR A 443 -2.37 32.86 10.19
CA THR A 443 -1.08 32.66 9.51
C THR A 443 -1.23 31.92 8.17
N LEU A 444 -2.08 30.90 8.11
CA LEU A 444 -2.27 30.06 6.92
C LEU A 444 -3.20 30.69 5.89
N PHE A 445 -4.07 31.63 6.30
CA PHE A 445 -5.00 32.35 5.43
C PHE A 445 -4.81 33.87 5.50
N PRO A 446 -3.61 34.41 5.17
CA PRO A 446 -3.28 35.82 5.40
C PRO A 446 -4.10 36.82 4.57
N ASN A 447 -4.78 36.35 3.53
CA ASN A 447 -5.62 37.16 2.64
C ASN A 447 -7.12 37.01 2.92
N GLN A 448 -7.50 36.31 3.99
CA GLN A 448 -8.89 36.10 4.39
C GLN A 448 -9.07 36.54 5.85
N ASP A 449 -10.31 36.87 6.23
CA ASP A 449 -10.62 37.15 7.63
C ASP A 449 -10.59 35.84 8.44
N ALA A 450 -9.73 35.78 9.46
CA ALA A 450 -9.50 34.56 10.22
C ALA A 450 -10.77 34.07 10.95
N ASN A 451 -11.56 35.00 11.51
CA ASN A 451 -12.81 34.65 12.19
C ASN A 451 -13.81 34.02 11.22
N GLN A 452 -13.91 34.57 10.01
CA GLN A 452 -14.76 34.02 8.96
C GLN A 452 -14.32 32.61 8.54
N VAL A 453 -13.00 32.37 8.41
CA VAL A 453 -12.45 31.03 8.13
C VAL A 453 -12.79 30.05 9.26
N GLU A 454 -12.64 30.45 10.52
CA GLU A 454 -12.99 29.63 11.69
C GLU A 454 -14.48 29.27 11.72
N VAL A 455 -15.35 30.22 11.39
CA VAL A 455 -16.79 29.99 11.26
C VAL A 455 -17.07 28.96 10.16
N GLU A 456 -16.41 29.09 9.01
CA GLU A 456 -16.56 28.13 7.91
C GLU A 456 -16.08 26.73 8.29
N ILE A 457 -14.90 26.60 8.91
CA ILE A 457 -14.39 25.32 9.44
C ILE A 457 -15.40 24.73 10.44
N THR A 458 -15.89 25.54 11.37
CA THR A 458 -16.84 25.09 12.40
C THR A 458 -18.18 24.65 11.79
N ASN A 459 -18.66 25.34 10.76
CA ASN A 459 -19.86 24.95 10.03
C ASN A 459 -19.67 23.59 9.37
N GLU A 460 -18.48 23.28 8.87
CA GLU A 460 -18.16 21.95 8.36
C GLU A 460 -18.19 20.88 9.43
N LEU A 461 -17.50 21.10 10.56
CA LEU A 461 -17.46 20.15 11.68
C LEU A 461 -18.85 19.82 12.24
N LYS A 462 -19.80 20.76 12.11
CA LYS A 462 -21.20 20.58 12.53
C LYS A 462 -22.02 19.71 11.57
N ARG A 463 -21.55 19.40 10.36
CA ARG A 463 -22.30 18.56 9.41
C ARG A 463 -22.31 17.10 9.83
N VAL A 464 -23.38 16.40 9.47
CA VAL A 464 -23.50 14.95 9.65
C VAL A 464 -22.96 14.27 8.41
N VAL A 465 -21.74 13.74 8.50
CA VAL A 465 -21.07 13.05 7.39
C VAL A 465 -20.74 11.61 7.80
N LYS A 466 -21.12 10.63 6.99
CA LYS A 466 -20.95 9.20 7.31
C LYS A 466 -19.48 8.88 7.57
N GLY A 467 -19.18 8.34 8.75
CA GLY A 467 -17.83 7.92 9.15
C GLY A 467 -17.00 9.02 9.82
N TYR A 468 -17.54 10.24 9.94
CA TYR A 468 -16.89 11.36 10.61
C TYR A 468 -17.66 11.75 11.86
N LYS A 469 -16.92 12.06 12.94
CA LYS A 469 -17.51 12.51 14.20
C LYS A 469 -17.85 14.00 14.08
N ARG A 470 -19.10 14.36 14.38
CA ARG A 470 -19.53 15.76 14.48
C ARG A 470 -18.83 16.42 15.67
N ALA A 471 -18.47 17.69 15.52
CA ALA A 471 -18.02 18.56 16.61
C ALA A 471 -18.72 19.93 16.49
N SER A 472 -19.01 20.57 17.61
CA SER A 472 -19.68 21.88 17.67
C SER A 472 -18.73 23.06 17.52
N SER A 473 -17.43 22.85 17.71
CA SER A 473 -16.35 23.84 17.61
C SER A 473 -15.02 23.18 17.23
N ILE A 474 -14.03 24.00 16.85
CA ILE A 474 -12.64 23.54 16.69
C ILE A 474 -12.11 22.97 18.00
N GLY A 475 -12.41 23.59 19.15
CA GLY A 475 -12.02 23.10 20.47
C GLY A 475 -12.51 21.68 20.76
N GLU A 476 -13.80 21.41 20.55
CA GLU A 476 -14.36 20.06 20.74
C GLU A 476 -13.70 19.05 19.80
N TRP A 477 -13.41 19.43 18.56
CA TRP A 477 -12.71 18.55 17.62
C TRP A 477 -11.29 18.22 18.11
N LEU A 478 -10.55 19.20 18.63
CA LEU A 478 -9.21 19.00 19.18
C LEU A 478 -9.24 18.04 20.38
N GLU A 479 -10.24 18.16 21.26
CA GLU A 479 -10.32 17.35 22.48
C GLU A 479 -10.83 15.91 22.26
N ASP A 480 -11.82 15.73 21.38
CA ASP A 480 -12.59 14.49 21.28
C ASP A 480 -12.35 13.70 19.98
N VAL A 481 -11.75 14.32 18.98
CA VAL A 481 -11.62 13.75 17.63
C VAL A 481 -10.16 13.64 17.17
N PHE A 482 -9.36 14.69 17.38
CA PHE A 482 -8.01 14.82 16.83
C PHE A 482 -7.14 13.58 17.08
N PHE A 483 -7.00 13.12 18.32
CA PHE A 483 -6.03 12.04 18.61
C PHE A 483 -6.41 10.69 17.99
N ASP A 484 -7.71 10.38 17.92
CA ASP A 484 -8.20 9.17 17.24
C ASP A 484 -7.99 9.24 15.72
N TYR A 485 -8.22 10.42 15.15
CA TYR A 485 -7.94 10.71 13.75
C TYR A 485 -6.44 10.59 13.45
N HIS A 486 -5.59 11.28 14.21
CA HIS A 486 -4.13 11.27 14.09
C HIS A 486 -3.57 9.85 14.20
N ALA A 487 -4.00 9.08 15.20
CA ALA A 487 -3.61 7.69 15.35
C ALA A 487 -3.98 6.84 14.13
N SER A 488 -5.15 7.08 13.54
CA SER A 488 -5.62 6.34 12.36
C SER A 488 -4.89 6.74 11.08
N LEU A 489 -4.69 8.04 10.88
CA LEU A 489 -3.91 8.63 9.79
C LEU A 489 -2.47 8.08 9.77
N TYR A 490 -1.81 8.07 10.94
CA TYR A 490 -0.44 7.58 11.11
C TYR A 490 -0.35 6.06 11.28
N LYS A 491 -1.34 5.31 10.77
CA LYS A 491 -1.36 3.83 10.71
C LYS A 491 -1.09 3.16 12.07
N LYS A 492 -1.66 3.74 13.13
CA LYS A 492 -1.49 3.36 14.54
C LYS A 492 -0.05 3.54 15.06
N ARG A 493 0.69 4.52 14.52
CA ARG A 493 1.98 5.00 15.01
C ARG A 493 1.99 6.55 15.05
N PRO A 494 1.09 7.19 15.82
CA PRO A 494 1.01 8.64 15.90
C PRO A 494 2.28 9.25 16.51
N ILE A 495 2.69 10.40 16.00
CA ILE A 495 3.85 11.16 16.50
C ILE A 495 3.46 12.34 17.41
N ILE A 496 2.16 12.56 17.61
CA ILE A 496 1.61 13.54 18.57
C ILE A 496 0.73 12.74 19.52
N TRP A 497 1.04 12.78 20.80
CA TRP A 497 0.36 11.99 21.82
C TRP A 497 -0.50 12.88 22.70
N HIS A 498 -1.78 12.53 22.83
CA HIS A 498 -2.71 13.24 23.70
C HIS A 498 -2.79 12.52 25.05
N ILE A 499 -2.11 13.10 26.04
CA ILE A 499 -2.18 12.68 27.44
C ILE A 499 -3.28 13.50 28.12
N ALA A 500 -4.19 12.83 28.82
CA ALA A 500 -5.36 13.46 29.41
C ALA A 500 -5.73 12.83 30.76
N SER A 501 -6.36 13.63 31.63
CA SER A 501 -6.84 13.16 32.94
C SER A 501 -8.02 12.20 32.84
N SER A 502 -8.75 12.24 31.72
CA SER A 502 -9.89 11.38 31.42
C SER A 502 -9.84 10.85 29.97
N GLN A 503 -10.42 9.66 29.77
CA GLN A 503 -10.47 9.00 28.45
C GLN A 503 -11.83 9.18 27.77
N GLY A 504 -11.85 9.07 26.44
CA GLY A 504 -13.08 9.10 25.65
C GLY A 504 -13.58 10.53 25.49
N ARG A 505 -14.88 10.75 25.76
CA ARG A 505 -15.54 12.07 25.68
C ARG A 505 -15.89 12.65 27.05
N ALA A 506 -15.41 12.03 28.12
CA ALA A 506 -15.53 12.66 29.43
C ALA A 506 -14.74 13.98 29.38
N PRO A 507 -15.25 15.06 29.99
CA PRO A 507 -14.48 16.29 30.15
C PRO A 507 -13.11 15.97 30.74
N GLN A 508 -12.04 16.53 30.17
CA GLN A 508 -10.70 16.39 30.72
C GLN A 508 -10.45 17.57 31.67
N GLY A 509 -10.10 17.30 32.93
CA GLY A 509 -9.58 18.33 33.82
C GLY A 509 -8.24 18.90 33.32
N PHE A 510 -7.36 18.02 32.84
CA PHE A 510 -6.08 18.41 32.22
C PHE A 510 -5.88 17.61 30.93
N GLY A 511 -5.49 18.31 29.86
CA GLY A 511 -5.09 17.71 28.59
C GLY A 511 -3.79 18.32 28.07
N VAL A 512 -2.96 17.51 27.41
CA VAL A 512 -1.72 17.98 26.78
C VAL A 512 -1.39 17.16 25.53
N LEU A 513 -0.85 17.83 24.52
CA LEU A 513 -0.25 17.20 23.36
C LEU A 513 1.28 17.17 23.53
N CYS A 514 1.87 16.00 23.31
CA CYS A 514 3.31 15.77 23.40
C CYS A 514 3.86 15.29 22.04
N HIS A 515 4.94 15.90 21.55
CA HIS A 515 5.61 15.48 20.33
C HIS A 515 6.55 14.28 20.59
N TYR A 516 6.27 13.13 19.98
CA TYR A 516 6.98 11.86 20.20
C TYR A 516 8.50 11.98 20.12
N HIS A 517 9.04 12.63 19.06
CA HIS A 517 10.50 12.74 18.89
C HIS A 517 11.21 13.59 19.95
N ARG A 518 10.47 14.35 20.76
CA ARG A 518 11.02 15.21 21.82
C ARG A 518 10.67 14.71 23.23
N PHE A 519 9.76 13.74 23.36
CA PHE A 519 9.19 13.32 24.64
C PHE A 519 10.09 12.31 25.38
N ASP A 520 11.30 12.75 25.72
CA ASP A 520 12.32 12.01 26.46
C ASP A 520 12.07 11.99 27.99
N ALA A 521 13.04 11.44 28.76
CA ALA A 521 13.04 11.43 30.22
C ALA A 521 12.89 12.84 30.84
N ASN A 522 13.57 13.83 30.26
CA ASN A 522 13.53 15.21 30.75
C ASN A 522 12.17 15.86 30.47
N ARG A 523 11.55 15.56 29.33
CA ARG A 523 10.25 16.11 28.94
C ARG A 523 9.11 15.48 29.72
N MET A 524 9.22 14.20 30.08
CA MET A 524 8.33 13.58 31.08
C MET A 524 8.44 14.29 32.44
N ALA A 525 9.66 14.55 32.92
CA ALA A 525 9.87 15.27 34.16
C ALA A 525 9.34 16.71 34.10
N LYS A 526 9.55 17.42 32.98
CA LYS A 526 9.03 18.77 32.75
C LYS A 526 7.50 18.81 32.70
N LEU A 527 6.86 17.86 32.01
CA LEU A 527 5.40 17.70 32.01
C LEU A 527 4.84 17.63 33.42
N ARG A 528 5.45 16.79 34.28
CA ARG A 528 4.98 16.60 35.65
C ARG A 528 5.29 17.77 36.59
N ALA A 529 6.54 18.24 36.57
CA ALA A 529 7.01 19.23 37.52
C ALA A 529 6.65 20.68 37.16
N GLY A 530 6.46 20.97 35.87
CA GLY A 530 6.00 22.26 35.37
C GLY A 530 4.50 22.26 35.14
N TYR A 531 4.07 21.75 33.98
CA TYR A 531 2.70 21.86 33.47
C TYR A 531 1.63 21.26 34.42
N LEU A 532 1.80 20.02 34.87
CA LEU A 532 0.81 19.36 35.74
C LEU A 532 0.77 19.98 37.13
N ARG A 533 1.93 20.27 37.73
CA ARG A 533 1.99 20.92 39.05
C ARG A 533 1.30 22.27 39.03
N GLU A 534 1.57 23.08 38.01
CA GLU A 534 0.95 24.39 37.86
C GLU A 534 -0.57 24.28 37.69
N ALA A 535 -1.05 23.35 36.86
CA ALA A 535 -2.48 23.08 36.72
C ALA A 535 -3.13 22.64 38.04
N ILE A 536 -2.47 21.74 38.79
CA ILE A 536 -2.92 21.30 40.13
C ILE A 536 -3.03 22.49 41.09
N GLU A 537 -2.03 23.37 41.13
CA GLU A 537 -2.02 24.56 41.98
C GLU A 537 -3.13 25.54 41.58
N THR A 538 -3.38 25.68 40.29
CA THR A 538 -4.45 26.53 39.74
C THR A 538 -5.82 25.98 40.14
N PHE A 539 -6.10 24.71 39.87
CA PHE A 539 -7.39 24.09 40.23
C PHE A 539 -7.63 24.09 41.74
N ARG A 540 -6.58 23.91 42.55
CA ARG A 540 -6.69 24.02 44.01
C ARG A 540 -7.06 25.43 44.45
N ARG A 541 -6.47 26.46 43.84
CA ARG A 541 -6.78 27.86 44.12
C ARG A 541 -8.21 28.21 43.72
N GLU A 542 -8.63 27.83 42.52
CA GLU A 542 -9.99 28.08 42.03
C GLU A 542 -11.06 27.35 42.86
N ALA A 543 -10.80 26.10 43.27
CA ALA A 543 -11.68 25.38 44.19
C ALA A 543 -11.81 26.09 45.55
N ALA A 544 -10.72 26.65 46.08
CA ALA A 544 -10.72 27.39 47.33
C ALA A 544 -11.47 28.72 47.21
N LEU A 545 -11.29 29.45 46.11
CA LEU A 545 -12.02 30.69 45.82
C LEU A 545 -13.52 30.44 45.65
N ALA A 546 -13.91 29.43 44.87
CA ALA A 546 -15.32 29.05 44.71
C ALA A 546 -15.97 28.67 46.05
N ASN A 547 -15.21 28.02 46.95
CA ASN A 547 -15.67 27.72 48.30
C ASN A 547 -15.87 28.98 49.15
N GLN A 548 -14.97 29.97 49.06
CA GLN A 548 -15.09 31.25 49.77
C GLN A 548 -16.24 32.11 49.25
N SER A 549 -16.48 32.10 47.94
CA SER A 549 -17.56 32.84 47.29
C SER A 549 -18.93 32.16 47.36
N GLY A 550 -19.02 30.95 47.94
CA GLY A 550 -20.28 30.20 48.08
C GLY A 550 -20.81 29.57 46.78
N HIS A 551 -19.99 29.50 45.73
CA HIS A 551 -20.37 28.90 44.44
C HIS A 551 -20.19 27.38 44.47
N ALA A 552 -21.18 26.68 45.03
CA ALA A 552 -21.10 25.24 45.27
C ALA A 552 -20.84 24.40 43.99
N GLU A 553 -21.47 24.75 42.86
CA GLU A 553 -21.30 24.04 41.59
C GLU A 553 -19.89 24.20 41.02
N ALA A 554 -19.38 25.44 40.96
CA ALA A 554 -18.01 25.72 40.53
C ALA A 554 -16.98 25.03 41.44
N ARG A 555 -17.24 24.98 42.75
CA ARG A 555 -16.39 24.25 43.69
C ARG A 555 -16.32 22.76 43.36
N ILE A 556 -17.46 22.12 43.08
CA ILE A 556 -17.52 20.70 42.70
C ILE A 556 -16.75 20.46 41.40
N GLU A 557 -16.93 21.33 40.39
CA GLU A 557 -16.23 21.23 39.12
C GLU A 557 -14.71 21.30 39.30
N TRP A 558 -14.21 22.32 40.00
CA TRP A 558 -12.77 22.49 40.24
C TRP A 558 -12.18 21.37 41.10
N GLN A 559 -12.94 20.85 42.06
CA GLN A 559 -12.52 19.69 42.86
C GLN A 559 -12.39 18.42 42.01
N ALA A 560 -13.36 18.16 41.11
CA ALA A 560 -13.29 17.04 40.19
C ALA A 560 -12.07 17.14 39.26
N LYS A 561 -11.82 18.31 38.66
CA LYS A 561 -10.62 18.55 37.82
C LYS A 561 -9.33 18.32 38.60
N LEU A 562 -9.27 18.78 39.85
CA LEU A 562 -8.12 18.58 40.73
C LEU A 562 -7.88 17.10 41.03
N GLU A 563 -8.91 16.34 41.40
CA GLU A 563 -8.82 14.92 41.71
C GLU A 563 -8.34 14.10 40.49
N GLU A 564 -8.93 14.34 39.31
CA GLU A 564 -8.52 13.68 38.07
C GLU A 564 -7.07 14.00 37.69
N THR A 565 -6.64 15.26 37.86
CA THR A 565 -5.28 15.69 37.51
C THR A 565 -4.24 15.11 38.48
N LEU A 566 -4.57 14.99 39.77
CA LEU A 566 -3.73 14.27 40.74
C LEU A 566 -3.62 12.78 40.42
N ALA A 567 -4.73 12.15 40.00
CA ALA A 567 -4.72 10.75 39.56
C ALA A 567 -3.85 10.56 38.30
N LEU A 568 -3.90 11.51 37.36
CA LEU A 568 -3.04 11.53 36.17
C LEU A 568 -1.55 11.63 36.55
N ASP A 569 -1.16 12.55 37.44
CA ASP A 569 0.23 12.69 37.88
C ASP A 569 0.76 11.40 38.54
N SER A 570 -0.05 10.75 39.37
CA SER A 570 0.29 9.47 40.01
C SER A 570 0.52 8.35 38.98
N LYS A 571 -0.33 8.27 37.94
CA LYS A 571 -0.16 7.31 36.85
C LYS A 571 1.10 7.60 36.01
N LEU A 572 1.35 8.86 35.69
CA LEU A 572 2.55 9.28 34.97
C LEU A 572 3.81 9.04 35.79
N GLN A 573 3.76 9.18 37.12
CA GLN A 573 4.84 8.78 38.00
C GLN A 573 5.17 7.30 37.86
N ALA A 574 4.15 6.44 37.88
CA ALA A 574 4.34 5.01 37.73
C ALA A 574 4.97 4.65 36.37
N VAL A 575 4.59 5.35 35.29
CA VAL A 575 5.21 5.22 33.97
C VAL A 575 6.65 5.76 33.96
N GLN A 576 6.89 6.93 34.56
CA GLN A 576 8.22 7.53 34.64
C GLN A 576 9.23 6.63 35.36
N GLU A 577 8.81 6.00 36.44
CA GLU A 577 9.62 5.04 37.21
C GLU A 577 9.69 3.66 36.54
N GLY A 578 8.85 3.38 35.53
CA GLY A 578 8.74 2.07 34.89
C GLY A 578 8.27 1.00 35.87
N ARG A 579 7.33 1.35 36.76
CA ARG A 579 6.80 0.43 37.76
C ARG A 579 6.19 -0.79 37.08
N PHE A 580 6.45 -1.95 37.65
CA PHE A 580 5.84 -3.19 37.19
C PHE A 580 5.53 -4.11 38.37
N GLU A 581 4.34 -4.69 38.34
CA GLU A 581 3.90 -5.72 39.29
C GLU A 581 3.33 -6.90 38.51
N GLY A 582 3.67 -8.14 38.90
CA GLY A 582 3.17 -9.35 38.25
C GLY A 582 3.97 -9.79 37.01
N PRO A 583 3.35 -10.50 36.05
CA PRO A 583 4.07 -11.04 34.90
C PRO A 583 4.53 -9.94 33.93
N GLU A 584 5.69 -10.16 33.31
CA GLU A 584 6.20 -9.27 32.26
C GLU A 584 5.18 -9.10 31.13
N GLY A 585 4.97 -7.85 30.72
CA GLY A 585 3.98 -7.51 29.70
C GLY A 585 2.54 -7.44 30.20
N GLY A 586 2.28 -7.71 31.49
CA GLY A 586 0.98 -7.60 32.12
C GLY A 586 0.38 -6.18 32.08
N ALA A 587 -0.86 -6.06 32.59
CA ALA A 587 -1.60 -4.79 32.63
C ALA A 587 -0.96 -3.74 33.55
N THR A 588 -0.18 -4.20 34.53
CA THR A 588 0.54 -3.42 35.55
C THR A 588 2.04 -3.31 35.27
N ASP A 589 2.50 -3.64 34.05
CA ASP A 589 3.90 -3.48 33.63
C ASP A 589 4.04 -2.23 32.75
N TYR A 590 4.55 -1.14 33.33
CA TYR A 590 4.73 0.16 32.68
C TYR A 590 6.16 0.37 32.16
N ARG A 591 6.97 -0.69 32.05
CA ARG A 591 8.27 -0.62 31.39
C ARG A 591 8.09 -0.54 29.87
N ILE A 592 9.05 0.07 29.19
CA ILE A 592 9.14 0.02 27.72
C ILE A 592 9.69 -1.36 27.34
N LEU A 593 8.81 -2.25 26.89
CA LEU A 593 9.18 -3.64 26.57
C LEU A 593 9.57 -3.77 25.10
N THR A 594 10.87 -3.92 24.86
CA THR A 594 11.46 -4.10 23.53
C THR A 594 11.76 -5.59 23.30
N PRO A 595 10.94 -6.33 22.52
CA PRO A 595 11.08 -7.79 22.42
C PRO A 595 12.41 -8.25 21.79
N TRP A 596 13.14 -7.34 21.16
CA TRP A 596 14.41 -7.62 20.49
C TRP A 596 15.65 -7.19 21.29
N LYS A 597 15.49 -6.61 22.49
CA LYS A 597 16.61 -6.29 23.38
C LYS A 597 16.60 -7.27 24.56
N ALA A 598 17.80 -7.63 25.03
CA ALA A 598 17.92 -8.38 26.28
C ALA A 598 17.38 -7.52 27.45
N PRO A 599 16.85 -8.12 28.53
CA PRO A 599 16.27 -7.38 29.66
C PRO A 599 17.17 -6.27 30.22
N GLU A 600 18.49 -6.47 30.20
CA GLU A 600 19.49 -5.54 30.72
C GLU A 600 19.67 -4.30 29.83
N ASP A 601 19.41 -4.44 28.53
CA ASP A 601 19.53 -3.40 27.50
C ASP A 601 18.22 -2.63 27.27
N ARG A 602 17.14 -3.02 27.95
CA ARG A 602 15.85 -2.32 27.83
C ARG A 602 15.91 -0.97 28.56
N PRO A 603 15.14 0.04 28.11
CA PRO A 603 15.02 1.30 28.82
C PRO A 603 14.62 1.11 30.30
N LYS A 604 15.30 1.83 31.19
CA LYS A 604 14.99 1.88 32.62
C LYS A 604 14.11 3.10 32.89
N GLY A 605 12.92 2.88 33.43
CA GLY A 605 11.92 3.93 33.57
C GLY A 605 11.48 4.50 32.21
N TRP A 606 11.06 5.76 32.21
CA TRP A 606 10.74 6.49 30.98
C TRP A 606 12.01 7.01 30.30
N ALA A 607 12.54 6.21 29.37
CA ALA A 607 13.67 6.57 28.51
C ALA A 607 13.46 5.98 27.10
N PRO A 608 12.46 6.45 26.34
CA PRO A 608 12.12 5.88 25.04
C PRO A 608 13.30 5.98 24.05
N ASP A 609 13.58 4.88 23.36
CA ASP A 609 14.52 4.85 22.24
C ASP A 609 13.72 4.96 20.94
N ILE A 610 13.91 6.04 20.20
CA ILE A 610 13.12 6.34 19.00
C ILE A 610 13.29 5.24 17.94
N ASP A 611 14.45 4.57 17.90
CA ASP A 611 14.72 3.47 16.96
C ASP A 611 13.82 2.25 17.21
N ASP A 612 13.32 2.07 18.44
CA ASP A 612 12.40 0.98 18.78
C ASP A 612 10.98 1.20 18.25
N GLY A 613 10.68 2.40 17.78
CA GLY A 613 9.43 2.75 17.10
C GLY A 613 8.29 3.12 18.04
N VAL A 614 7.31 3.82 17.48
CA VAL A 614 6.21 4.44 18.25
C VAL A 614 5.44 3.41 19.05
N LYS A 615 5.20 2.22 18.47
CA LYS A 615 4.35 1.20 19.09
C LYS A 615 4.85 0.74 20.45
N VAL A 616 6.16 0.57 20.57
CA VAL A 616 6.79 0.11 21.82
C VAL A 616 6.85 1.25 22.82
N ASN A 617 7.20 2.45 22.36
CA ASN A 617 7.38 3.61 23.22
C ASN A 617 6.06 4.17 23.80
N ILE A 618 4.94 4.06 23.08
CA ILE A 618 3.64 4.56 23.55
C ILE A 618 2.91 3.56 24.48
N GLU A 619 3.30 2.29 24.45
CA GLU A 619 2.58 1.21 25.15
C GLU A 619 2.42 1.43 26.66
N PRO A 620 3.45 1.90 27.42
CA PRO A 620 3.29 2.18 28.84
C PRO A 620 2.21 3.22 29.16
N LEU A 621 2.12 4.28 28.36
CA LEU A 621 1.09 5.32 28.50
C LEU A 621 -0.30 4.76 28.22
N GLN A 622 -0.42 3.88 27.23
CA GLN A 622 -1.67 3.19 26.93
C GLN A 622 -2.10 2.29 28.08
N LYS A 623 -1.19 1.48 28.64
CA LYS A 623 -1.46 0.59 29.79
C LYS A 623 -1.84 1.36 31.05
N ALA A 624 -1.18 2.48 31.32
CA ALA A 624 -1.51 3.36 32.43
C ALA A 624 -2.89 4.06 32.26
N GLY A 625 -3.47 4.01 31.06
CA GLY A 625 -4.76 4.62 30.77
C GLY A 625 -4.72 6.14 30.81
N VAL A 626 -3.57 6.74 30.48
CA VAL A 626 -3.36 8.20 30.48
C VAL A 626 -3.53 8.83 29.10
N LEU A 627 -3.68 8.01 28.06
CA LEU A 627 -3.97 8.47 26.70
C LEU A 627 -5.46 8.77 26.54
N ARG A 628 -5.80 9.84 25.79
CA ARG A 628 -7.20 10.25 25.54
C ARG A 628 -8.06 9.13 24.95
N ILE A 629 -7.48 8.28 24.12
CA ILE A 629 -8.15 7.06 23.61
C ILE A 629 -7.62 5.80 24.29
N ARG A 630 -8.52 4.83 24.54
CA ARG A 630 -8.19 3.57 25.23
C ARG A 630 -7.18 2.71 24.50
N ARG A 631 -7.20 2.71 23.16
CA ARG A 631 -6.37 1.84 22.33
C ARG A 631 -5.90 2.58 21.08
N VAL A 632 -4.62 2.89 21.07
CA VAL A 632 -3.85 3.39 19.93
C VAL A 632 -3.24 2.21 19.16
N VAL A 633 -2.50 1.31 19.83
CA VAL A 633 -1.60 0.33 19.17
C VAL A 633 -2.08 -1.11 19.12
#